data_AF-A0A2V8UYY0-F1
#
_entry.id   AF-A0A2V8UYY0-F1
#
_cell.length_a   1.000
_cell.length_b   1.000
_cell.length_c   1.000
_cell.angle_alpha   90.00
_cell.angle_beta   90.00
_cell.angle_gamma   90.00
#
_symmetry.space_group_name_H-M   'P 1'
#
loop_
_entity.id
_entity.type
_entity.pdbx_description
1 polymer ?
#
loop_
_entity_poly.entity_id
_entity_poly.type
_entity_poly.pdbx_seq_one_letter_code
_entity_poly.pdbx_strand_id
1 'polypeptide(L)'
;MVQLQESGHYDDAVRVVEDWMNQHRSDASQNDFLHLQIAMVYISKAYHKQSTRDESLNNAASHLEQALNVYATKKPEDEDTTLFGIGGAYEILGDLSQKDKCGFYRKARSAFDEQLPLIKGDSYTAYGKTVAIEPLRAEIRKHLTSVDDKSAQAGCSVR
;
A
#
# COMPACT_ATOMS: atom_id res chain seq x y z
N MET A 1 -10.84 -5.75 12.74
CA MET A 1 -9.93 -6.02 11.59
C MET A 1 -8.65 -6.71 12.06
N VAL A 2 -7.79 -6.03 12.82
CA VAL A 2 -6.51 -6.60 13.32
C VAL A 2 -6.69 -7.94 14.04
N GLN A 3 -7.59 -8.02 15.03
CA GLN A 3 -7.85 -9.27 15.77
C GLN A 3 -8.34 -10.43 14.87
N LEU A 4 -9.10 -10.13 13.80
CA LEU A 4 -9.58 -11.14 12.85
C LEU A 4 -8.43 -11.63 11.96
N GLN A 5 -7.54 -10.73 11.51
CA GLN A 5 -6.34 -11.09 10.77
C GLN A 5 -5.41 -11.97 11.61
N GLU A 6 -5.16 -11.60 12.86
CA GLU A 6 -4.33 -12.36 13.81
C GLU A 6 -4.90 -13.76 14.08
N SER A 7 -6.23 -13.88 14.07
CA SER A 7 -6.93 -15.15 14.28
C SER A 7 -7.13 -15.96 12.99
N GLY A 8 -6.57 -15.52 11.84
CA GLY A 8 -6.66 -16.22 10.56
C GLY A 8 -8.01 -16.09 9.82
N HIS A 9 -8.90 -15.24 10.33
CA HIS A 9 -10.22 -14.90 9.79
C HIS A 9 -10.13 -13.76 8.77
N TYR A 10 -9.28 -13.94 7.74
CA TYR A 10 -9.01 -12.91 6.74
C TYR A 10 -10.26 -12.47 5.97
N ASP A 11 -11.09 -13.43 5.53
CA ASP A 11 -12.27 -13.11 4.72
C ASP A 11 -13.34 -12.36 5.55
N ASP A 12 -13.48 -12.69 6.83
CA ASP A 12 -14.33 -11.93 7.75
C ASP A 12 -13.78 -10.50 7.99
N ALA A 13 -12.45 -10.35 8.07
CA ALA A 13 -11.82 -9.05 8.21
C ALA A 13 -12.06 -8.15 6.98
N VAL A 14 -12.02 -8.72 5.77
CA VAL A 14 -12.37 -8.02 4.53
C VAL A 14 -13.84 -7.61 4.53
N ARG A 15 -14.75 -8.56 4.82
CA ARG A 15 -16.19 -8.32 4.81
C ARG A 15 -16.60 -7.17 5.75
N VAL A 16 -16.00 -7.06 6.93
CA VAL A 16 -16.28 -5.94 7.86
C VAL A 16 -15.99 -4.58 7.21
N VAL A 17 -14.89 -4.46 6.46
CA VAL A 17 -14.54 -3.20 5.79
C VAL A 17 -15.47 -2.95 4.60
N GLU A 18 -15.74 -3.97 3.79
CA GLU A 18 -16.64 -3.87 2.63
C GLU A 18 -18.08 -3.49 3.04
N ASP A 19 -18.60 -4.10 4.10
CA ASP A 19 -19.93 -3.79 4.65
C ASP A 19 -19.99 -2.33 5.13
N TRP A 20 -18.93 -1.86 5.80
CA TRP A 20 -18.84 -0.46 6.22
C TRP A 20 -18.83 0.49 5.03
N MET A 21 -18.00 0.22 4.02
CA MET A 21 -17.93 1.01 2.78
C MET A 21 -19.27 1.03 2.04
N ASN A 22 -20.00 -0.09 2.05
CA ASN A 22 -21.32 -0.19 1.44
C ASN A 22 -22.39 0.60 2.19
N GLN A 23 -22.33 0.65 3.52
CA GLN A 23 -23.24 1.46 4.33
C GLN A 23 -22.96 2.95 4.22
N HIS A 24 -21.71 3.34 3.95
CA HIS A 24 -21.26 4.73 3.88
C HIS A 24 -20.89 5.17 2.45
N ARG A 25 -21.56 4.64 1.42
CA ARG A 25 -21.25 4.92 0.01
C ARG A 25 -21.24 6.40 -0.38
N SER A 26 -21.97 7.24 0.37
CA SER A 26 -21.97 8.70 0.15
C SER A 26 -20.71 9.40 0.66
N ASP A 27 -19.94 8.74 1.53
CA ASP A 27 -18.67 9.23 2.07
C ASP A 27 -17.50 8.41 1.54
N ALA A 28 -16.99 8.81 0.38
CA ALA A 28 -15.84 8.18 -0.25
C ALA A 28 -14.49 8.76 0.21
N SER A 29 -14.48 9.63 1.22
CA SER A 29 -13.31 10.42 1.62
C SER A 29 -12.14 9.58 2.13
N GLN A 30 -12.38 8.33 2.55
CA GLN A 30 -11.35 7.40 3.03
C GLN A 30 -11.25 6.10 2.21
N ASN A 31 -11.88 6.03 1.04
CA ASN A 31 -11.98 4.77 0.29
C ASN A 31 -10.61 4.24 -0.20
N ASP A 32 -9.66 5.12 -0.48
CA ASP A 32 -8.26 4.76 -0.79
C ASP A 32 -7.59 4.04 0.39
N PHE A 33 -7.67 4.61 1.59
CA PHE A 33 -7.13 4.02 2.80
C PHE A 33 -7.82 2.69 3.12
N LEU A 34 -9.15 2.61 2.98
CA LEU A 34 -9.88 1.38 3.25
C LEU A 34 -9.54 0.27 2.25
N HIS A 35 -9.37 0.61 0.97
CA HIS A 35 -8.87 -0.33 -0.02
C HIS A 35 -7.43 -0.79 0.26
N LEU A 36 -6.54 0.12 0.67
CA LEU A 36 -5.19 -0.24 1.13
C LEU A 36 -5.25 -1.21 2.31
N GLN A 37 -6.13 -0.97 3.28
CA GLN A 37 -6.29 -1.86 4.43
C GLN A 37 -6.80 -3.26 4.04
N ILE A 38 -7.77 -3.34 3.12
CA ILE A 38 -8.22 -4.63 2.57
C ILE A 38 -7.06 -5.33 1.85
N ALA A 39 -6.25 -4.61 1.06
CA ALA A 39 -5.09 -5.20 0.41
C ALA A 39 -4.09 -5.79 1.42
N MET A 40 -3.86 -5.11 2.55
CA MET A 40 -3.01 -5.62 3.64
C MET A 40 -3.55 -6.89 4.30
N VAL A 41 -4.88 -7.07 4.37
CA VAL A 41 -5.50 -8.35 4.79
C VAL A 41 -5.15 -9.47 3.82
N TYR A 42 -5.30 -9.22 2.53
CA TYR A 42 -5.00 -10.21 1.51
C TYR A 42 -3.50 -10.53 1.43
N ILE A 43 -2.62 -9.54 1.63
CA ILE A 43 -1.17 -9.77 1.76
C ILE A 43 -0.87 -10.68 2.95
N SER A 44 -1.48 -10.41 4.11
CA SER A 44 -1.36 -11.29 5.29
C SER A 44 -1.86 -12.71 4.99
N LYS A 45 -3.01 -12.85 4.32
CA LYS A 45 -3.54 -14.16 3.88
C LYS A 45 -2.57 -14.87 2.94
N ALA A 46 -1.99 -14.16 1.98
CA ALA A 46 -1.02 -14.69 1.01
C ALA A 46 0.26 -15.20 1.68
N TYR A 47 0.73 -14.49 2.72
CA TYR A 47 1.88 -14.88 3.52
C TYR A 47 1.62 -16.20 4.27
N HIS A 48 0.48 -16.30 4.96
CA HIS A 48 0.17 -17.42 5.85
C HIS A 48 -0.46 -18.65 5.15
N LYS A 49 -1.19 -18.47 4.05
CA LYS A 49 -1.94 -19.54 3.37
C LYS A 49 -1.42 -19.76 1.95
N GLN A 50 -0.40 -20.62 1.83
CA GLN A 50 0.25 -20.95 0.54
C GLN A 50 -0.74 -21.45 -0.53
N SER A 51 -1.73 -22.27 -0.15
CA SER A 51 -2.71 -22.86 -1.07
C SER A 51 -3.59 -21.83 -1.77
N THR A 52 -3.81 -20.67 -1.15
CA THR A 52 -4.61 -19.55 -1.67
C THR A 52 -3.74 -18.33 -1.99
N ARG A 53 -2.41 -18.48 -2.06
CA ARG A 53 -1.48 -17.35 -2.18
C ARG A 53 -1.75 -16.53 -3.43
N ASP A 54 -1.76 -17.16 -4.60
CA ASP A 54 -1.93 -16.45 -5.88
C ASP A 54 -3.26 -15.69 -5.94
N GLU A 55 -4.36 -16.30 -5.48
CA GLU A 55 -5.66 -15.65 -5.37
C GLU A 55 -5.60 -14.44 -4.43
N SER A 56 -4.97 -14.59 -3.26
CA SER A 56 -4.83 -13.52 -2.29
C SER A 56 -3.96 -12.38 -2.84
N LEU A 57 -2.88 -12.69 -3.57
CA LEU A 57 -2.05 -11.67 -4.22
C LEU A 57 -2.85 -10.91 -5.30
N ASN A 58 -3.68 -11.59 -6.08
CA ASN A 58 -4.54 -10.94 -7.09
C ASN A 58 -5.58 -10.02 -6.44
N ASN A 59 -6.24 -10.46 -5.35
CA ASN A 59 -7.20 -9.64 -4.63
C ASN A 59 -6.52 -8.41 -4.00
N ALA A 60 -5.34 -8.59 -3.39
CA ALA A 60 -4.56 -7.48 -2.87
C ALA A 60 -4.20 -6.48 -3.98
N ALA A 61 -3.70 -6.95 -5.12
CA ALA A 61 -3.36 -6.11 -6.26
C ALA A 61 -4.57 -5.30 -6.77
N SER A 62 -5.74 -5.94 -6.87
CA SER A 62 -6.98 -5.27 -7.30
C SER A 62 -7.39 -4.16 -6.33
N HIS A 63 -7.31 -4.39 -5.02
CA HIS A 63 -7.61 -3.35 -4.04
C HIS A 63 -6.57 -2.22 -4.03
N LEU A 64 -5.29 -2.51 -4.24
CA LEU A 64 -4.28 -1.45 -4.42
C LEU A 64 -4.55 -0.59 -5.67
N GLU A 65 -5.05 -1.19 -6.76
CA GLU A 65 -5.48 -0.42 -7.94
C GLU A 65 -6.68 0.47 -7.63
N GLN A 66 -7.67 -0.02 -6.87
CA GLN A 66 -8.77 0.82 -6.41
C GLN A 66 -8.29 1.95 -5.50
N ALA A 67 -7.33 1.67 -4.61
CA ALA A 67 -6.75 2.68 -3.74
C ALA A 67 -6.06 3.80 -4.54
N LEU A 68 -5.25 3.43 -5.54
CA LEU A 68 -4.62 4.39 -6.47
C LEU A 68 -5.66 5.21 -7.25
N ASN A 69 -6.71 4.57 -7.77
CA ASN A 69 -7.75 5.25 -8.54
C ASN A 69 -8.48 6.28 -7.67
N VAL A 70 -8.85 5.92 -6.44
CA VAL A 70 -9.49 6.85 -5.51
C VAL A 70 -8.52 7.98 -5.15
N TYR A 71 -7.27 7.66 -4.81
CA TYR A 71 -6.24 8.64 -4.48
C TYR A 71 -6.06 9.68 -5.60
N ALA A 72 -5.99 9.25 -6.86
CA ALA A 72 -5.82 10.13 -8.02
C ALA A 72 -6.97 11.13 -8.23
N THR A 73 -8.16 10.86 -7.68
CA THR A 73 -9.30 11.78 -7.75
C THR A 73 -9.29 12.83 -6.63
N LYS A 74 -8.45 12.66 -5.60
CA LYS A 74 -8.35 13.58 -4.48
C LYS A 74 -7.32 14.67 -4.76
N LYS A 75 -7.46 15.78 -4.03
CA LYS A 75 -6.37 16.74 -3.84
C LYS A 75 -5.62 16.31 -2.58
N PRO A 76 -4.49 15.59 -2.69
CA PRO A 76 -3.76 15.15 -1.52
C PRO A 76 -3.33 16.36 -0.68
N GLU A 77 -3.52 16.25 0.63
CA GLU A 77 -2.99 17.22 1.59
C GLU A 77 -1.47 17.08 1.68
N ASP A 78 -0.76 18.11 2.15
CA ASP A 78 0.72 18.16 2.14
C ASP A 78 1.41 17.03 2.96
N GLU A 79 0.65 16.22 3.71
CA GLU A 79 1.11 15.15 4.60
C GLU A 79 0.52 13.77 4.27
N ASP A 80 -0.17 13.65 3.13
CA ASP A 80 -0.78 12.38 2.73
C ASP A 80 0.32 11.32 2.48
N THR A 81 0.27 10.23 3.25
CA THR A 81 1.22 9.10 3.18
C THR A 81 0.62 7.87 2.49
N THR A 82 -0.52 8.02 1.82
CA THR A 82 -1.23 6.91 1.18
C THR A 82 -0.39 6.27 0.06
N LEU A 83 0.31 7.06 -0.75
CA LEU A 83 1.22 6.53 -1.78
C LEU A 83 2.40 5.77 -1.16
N PHE A 84 2.92 6.21 -0.02
CA PHE A 84 3.92 5.43 0.73
C PHE A 84 3.38 4.06 1.13
N GLY A 85 2.16 4.02 1.68
CA GLY A 85 1.50 2.76 2.06
C GLY A 85 1.22 1.85 0.87
N ILE A 86 0.72 2.40 -0.24
CA ILE A 86 0.48 1.66 -1.49
C ILE A 86 1.79 1.12 -2.07
N GLY A 87 2.85 1.93 -2.08
CA GLY A 87 4.18 1.53 -2.55
C GLY A 87 4.74 0.36 -1.75
N GLY A 88 4.67 0.44 -0.41
CA GLY A 88 5.09 -0.65 0.47
C GLY A 88 4.29 -1.93 0.26
N ALA A 89 2.97 -1.82 0.07
CA ALA A 89 2.13 -2.98 -0.21
C ALA A 89 2.49 -3.64 -1.55
N TYR A 90 2.74 -2.87 -2.61
CA TYR A 90 3.23 -3.42 -3.88
C TYR A 90 4.62 -4.04 -3.78
N GLU A 91 5.53 -3.46 -2.98
CA GLU A 91 6.84 -4.07 -2.73
C GLU A 91 6.68 -5.47 -2.12
N ILE A 92 5.80 -5.62 -1.12
CA ILE A 92 5.50 -6.92 -0.49
C ILE A 92 4.86 -7.89 -1.50
N LEU A 93 3.94 -7.42 -2.38
CA LEU A 93 3.40 -8.28 -3.44
C LEU A 93 4.51 -8.80 -4.37
N GLY A 94 5.49 -7.96 -4.69
CA GLY A 94 6.68 -8.36 -5.46
C GLY A 94 7.50 -9.43 -4.73
N ASP A 95 7.71 -9.27 -3.42
CA ASP A 95 8.45 -10.23 -2.59
C ASP A 95 7.75 -11.61 -2.53
N LEU A 96 6.41 -11.62 -2.45
CA LEU A 96 5.61 -12.84 -2.30
C LEU A 96 5.29 -13.54 -3.63
N SER A 97 5.22 -12.78 -4.73
CA SER A 97 4.82 -13.28 -6.05
C SER A 97 5.88 -14.19 -6.67
N GLN A 98 5.45 -15.21 -7.39
CA GLN A 98 6.33 -16.05 -8.21
C GLN A 98 6.19 -15.77 -9.71
N LYS A 99 5.19 -14.98 -10.11
CA LYS A 99 4.79 -14.81 -11.52
C LYS A 99 4.99 -13.38 -12.02
N ASP A 100 4.59 -12.39 -11.23
CA ASP A 100 4.59 -10.98 -11.63
C ASP A 100 5.38 -10.09 -10.66
N LYS A 101 6.60 -10.51 -10.30
CA LYS A 101 7.48 -9.70 -9.45
C LYS A 101 7.74 -8.32 -10.04
N CYS A 102 8.03 -8.28 -11.34
CA CYS A 102 8.40 -7.06 -12.04
C CYS A 102 7.25 -6.07 -12.19
N GLY A 103 6.02 -6.54 -12.40
CA GLY A 103 4.85 -5.67 -12.38
C GLY A 103 4.68 -4.99 -11.03
N PHE A 104 4.78 -5.75 -9.95
CA PHE A 104 4.62 -5.23 -8.60
C PHE A 104 5.74 -4.28 -8.18
N TYR A 105 7.01 -4.63 -8.41
CA TYR A 105 8.10 -3.71 -8.09
C TYR A 105 8.04 -2.41 -8.89
N ARG A 106 7.64 -2.44 -10.17
CA ARG A 106 7.45 -1.21 -10.96
C ARG A 106 6.38 -0.30 -10.36
N LYS A 107 5.25 -0.88 -9.91
CA LYS A 107 4.18 -0.13 -9.24
C LYS A 107 4.62 0.42 -7.89
N ALA A 108 5.37 -0.36 -7.11
CA ALA A 108 5.96 0.09 -5.84
C ALA A 108 6.85 1.31 -6.04
N ARG A 109 7.76 1.22 -7.02
CA ARG A 109 8.69 2.29 -7.39
C ARG A 109 7.94 3.57 -7.79
N SER A 110 6.93 3.47 -8.66
CA SER A 110 6.11 4.63 -9.09
C SER A 110 5.47 5.33 -7.89
N ALA A 111 4.84 4.57 -6.99
CA ALA A 111 4.17 5.14 -5.82
C ALA A 111 5.16 5.87 -4.88
N PHE A 112 6.35 5.31 -4.65
CA PHE A 112 7.37 5.97 -3.83
C PHE A 112 7.95 7.24 -4.50
N ASP A 113 8.20 7.19 -5.82
CA ASP A 113 8.68 8.35 -6.59
C ASP A 113 7.64 9.48 -6.59
N GLU A 114 6.36 9.15 -6.71
CA GLU A 114 5.25 10.12 -6.66
C GLU A 114 5.03 10.67 -5.25
N GLN A 115 5.24 9.87 -4.21
CA GLN A 115 5.08 10.29 -2.81
C GLN A 115 6.14 11.32 -2.38
N LEU A 116 7.39 11.13 -2.78
CA LEU A 116 8.52 11.93 -2.30
C LEU A 116 8.36 13.45 -2.51
N PRO A 117 7.96 13.96 -3.69
CA PRO A 117 7.77 15.40 -3.90
C PRO A 117 6.55 16.00 -3.20
N LEU A 118 5.61 15.19 -2.72
CA LEU A 118 4.44 15.67 -1.98
C LEU A 118 4.78 16.13 -0.57
N ILE A 119 5.87 15.61 0.01
CA ILE A 119 6.32 15.91 1.37
C ILE A 119 7.09 17.24 1.39
N LYS A 120 6.40 18.33 1.72
CA LYS A 120 6.96 19.70 1.74
C LYS A 120 7.38 20.16 3.14
N GLY A 121 8.23 21.19 3.19
CA GLY A 121 8.71 21.81 4.43
C GLY A 121 9.75 20.97 5.18
N ASP A 122 10.31 21.49 6.27
CA ASP A 122 11.34 20.77 7.04
C ASP A 122 10.76 20.05 8.26
N SER A 123 9.54 20.41 8.66
CA SER A 123 8.89 19.89 9.85
C SER A 123 7.38 19.87 9.69
N TYR A 124 6.75 18.96 10.41
CA TYR A 124 5.31 18.83 10.54
C TYR A 124 4.87 19.12 11.97
N THR A 125 3.74 19.83 12.16
CA THR A 125 3.17 20.08 13.49
C THR A 125 1.76 19.52 13.60
N ALA A 126 1.57 18.55 14.50
CA ALA A 126 0.25 18.04 14.86
C ALA A 126 0.15 17.74 16.35
N TYR A 127 -1.05 17.90 16.91
CA TYR A 127 -1.35 17.65 18.32
C TYR A 127 -0.37 18.35 19.29
N GLY A 128 0.06 19.57 18.94
CA GLY A 128 1.01 20.36 19.73
C GLY A 128 2.46 19.88 19.69
N LYS A 129 2.80 18.94 18.80
CA LYS A 129 4.17 18.44 18.60
C LYS A 129 4.66 18.79 17.21
N THR A 130 5.87 19.33 17.13
CA THR A 130 6.59 19.56 15.90
C THR A 130 7.68 18.50 15.72
N VAL A 131 7.69 17.83 14.58
CA VAL A 131 8.67 16.78 14.25
C VAL A 131 9.33 17.11 12.92
N ALA A 132 10.62 16.78 12.79
CA ALA A 132 11.32 16.90 11.51
C ALA A 132 10.74 15.89 10.52
N ILE A 133 10.55 16.30 9.26
CA ILE A 133 9.95 15.46 8.23
C ILE A 133 10.98 14.62 7.44
N GLU A 134 12.27 14.98 7.56
CA GLU A 134 13.35 14.29 6.86
C GLU A 134 13.44 12.77 7.13
N PRO A 135 13.18 12.26 8.36
CA PRO A 135 13.12 10.81 8.58
C PRO A 135 12.11 10.08 7.69
N LEU A 136 10.95 10.68 7.38
CA LEU A 136 9.97 10.10 6.47
C LEU A 136 10.51 10.05 5.03
N ARG A 137 11.16 11.13 4.57
CA ARG A 137 11.81 11.14 3.24
C ARG A 137 12.93 10.11 3.14
N ALA A 138 13.71 9.94 4.20
CA ALA A 138 14.78 8.95 4.26
C ALA A 138 14.23 7.52 4.14
N GLU A 139 13.12 7.20 4.82
CA GLU A 139 12.47 5.90 4.69
C GLU A 139 11.93 5.67 3.26
N ILE A 140 11.31 6.66 2.62
CA ILE A 140 10.85 6.54 1.22
C ILE A 140 12.03 6.25 0.28
N ARG A 141 13.15 6.98 0.41
CA ARG A 141 14.36 6.76 -0.40
C ARG A 141 14.98 5.37 -0.18
N LYS A 142 14.94 4.88 1.06
CA LYS A 142 15.38 3.53 1.39
C LYS A 142 14.51 2.47 0.72
N HIS A 143 13.19 2.65 0.72
CA HIS A 143 12.27 1.77 0.00
C HIS A 143 12.47 1.83 -1.52
N LEU A 144 12.71 3.01 -2.10
CA LEU A 144 13.09 3.14 -3.52
C LEU A 144 14.34 2.31 -3.85
N THR A 145 15.40 2.46 -3.04
CA THR A 145 16.64 1.69 -3.23
C THR A 145 16.38 0.19 -3.10
N SER A 146 15.60 -0.23 -2.09
CA SER A 146 15.21 -1.64 -1.89
C SER A 146 14.48 -2.20 -3.11
N VAL A 147 13.50 -1.46 -3.65
CA VAL A 147 12.73 -1.88 -4.83
C VAL A 147 13.61 -1.98 -6.08
N ASP A 148 14.54 -1.05 -6.28
CA ASP A 148 15.47 -1.08 -7.40
C ASP A 148 16.40 -2.32 -7.31
N ASP A 149 16.95 -2.59 -6.14
CA ASP A 149 17.78 -3.77 -5.89
C ASP A 149 17.01 -5.08 -6.10
N LYS A 150 15.81 -5.17 -5.52
CA LYS A 150 14.93 -6.35 -5.66
C LYS A 150 14.49 -6.57 -7.11
N SER A 151 14.22 -5.49 -7.84
CA SER A 151 13.90 -5.54 -9.27
C SER A 151 15.06 -6.09 -10.09
N ALA A 152 16.28 -5.61 -9.83
CA ALA A 152 17.49 -6.09 -10.49
C ALA A 152 17.74 -7.58 -10.18
N GLN A 153 17.61 -7.98 -8.91
CA GLN A 153 17.74 -9.38 -8.49
C GLN A 153 16.70 -10.30 -9.12
N ALA A 154 15.49 -9.81 -9.35
CA ALA A 154 14.42 -10.54 -10.02
C ALA A 154 14.56 -10.57 -11.56
N GLY A 155 15.59 -9.94 -12.12
CA GLY A 155 15.81 -9.87 -13.58
C GLY A 155 14.80 -8.99 -14.31
N CYS A 156 14.21 -8.02 -13.62
CA CYS A 156 13.25 -7.10 -14.22
C CYS A 156 13.94 -6.12 -15.17
N SER A 157 13.35 -5.87 -16.34
CA SER A 157 13.86 -4.86 -17.24
C SER A 157 13.59 -3.45 -16.69
N VAL A 158 14.64 -2.63 -16.68
CA VAL A 158 14.54 -1.20 -16.36
C VAL A 158 13.89 -0.51 -17.56
N ARG A 159 12.60 -0.21 -17.46
CA ARG A 159 11.90 0.69 -18.39
C ARG A 159 10.95 1.59 -17.62
#